data_AF-A0A8X6LTX8-F1
#
_entry.id   AF-A0A8X6LTX8-F1
#
_cell.length_a   1.000
_cell.length_b   1.000
_cell.length_c   1.000
_cell.angle_alpha   90.00
_cell.angle_beta   90.00
_cell.angle_gamma   90.00
#
_symmetry.space_group_name_H-M   'P 1'
#
loop_
_entity.id
_entity.type
_entity.pdbx_description
1 polymer ?
#
loop_
_entity_poly.entity_id
_entity_poly.type
_entity_poly.pdbx_seq_one_letter_code
_entity_poly.pdbx_strand_id
1 'polypeptide(L)'
;MEIEKLYPLGLTVLVAVCYCNSLRCGLVFDDIAAISDNRDIRPYTPMINIFQNDFWGTPLRKEHSHKSYRPLTVLSFRLNYAVHGLEPMGYHLINIVLHAFVCHLFYKLCLHFLSGSSSLVSSALFAVHPVHTDAV
;
A
#
# COMPACT_ATOMS: atom_id res chain seq x y z
N MET A 1 9.10 -2.99 31.54
CA MET A 1 9.36 -4.27 30.86
C MET A 1 8.08 -4.97 30.36
N GLU A 2 6.91 -4.86 31.02
CA GLU A 2 5.66 -5.44 30.48
C GLU A 2 4.92 -4.52 29.51
N ILE A 3 4.88 -3.20 29.77
CA ILE A 3 4.16 -2.22 28.93
C ILE A 3 4.77 -2.10 27.53
N GLU A 4 6.10 -2.18 27.40
CA GLU A 4 6.79 -2.07 26.11
C GLU A 4 6.43 -3.20 25.14
N LYS A 5 5.98 -4.35 25.66
CA LYS A 5 5.47 -5.45 24.82
C LYS A 5 4.14 -5.11 24.14
N LEU A 6 3.41 -4.10 24.65
CA LEU A 6 2.14 -3.64 24.08
C LEU A 6 2.34 -2.60 22.98
N TYR A 7 3.55 -2.04 22.80
CA TYR A 7 3.83 -0.99 21.83
C TYR A 7 3.49 -1.38 20.37
N PRO A 8 3.86 -2.58 19.88
CA PRO A 8 3.49 -3.00 18.52
C PRO A 8 1.97 -3.13 18.33
N LEU A 9 1.27 -3.65 19.35
CA LEU A 9 -0.19 -3.77 19.32
C LEU A 9 -0.83 -2.37 19.26
N GLY A 10 -0.38 -1.44 20.09
CA GLY A 10 -0.85 -0.05 20.07
C GLY A 10 -0.64 0.61 18.70
N LEU A 11 0.51 0.36 18.06
CA LEU A 11 0.80 0.88 16.71
C LEU A 11 -0.13 0.29 15.64
N THR A 12 -0.44 -1.01 15.73
CA THR A 12 -1.41 -1.66 14.83
C THR A 12 -2.80 -1.04 14.99
N VAL A 13 -3.26 -0.86 16.23
CA VAL A 13 -4.56 -0.26 16.52
C VAL A 13 -4.62 1.18 16.01
N LEU A 14 -3.54 1.94 16.19
CA LEU A 14 -3.46 3.32 15.71
C LEU A 14 -3.62 3.40 14.19
N VAL A 15 -2.88 2.56 13.44
CA VAL A 15 -3.04 2.46 11.98
C VAL A 15 -4.47 2.08 11.61
N ALA A 16 -5.04 1.05 12.24
CA ALA A 16 -6.40 0.62 11.94
C ALA A 16 -7.42 1.74 12.17
N VAL A 17 -7.35 2.46 13.29
CA VAL A 17 -8.28 3.55 13.61
C VAL A 17 -8.14 4.73 12.65
N CYS A 18 -6.92 5.08 12.25
CA CYS A 18 -6.68 6.22 11.35
C CYS A 18 -7.16 5.98 9.91
N TYR A 19 -7.13 4.73 9.44
CA TYR A 19 -7.40 4.42 8.03
C TYR A 19 -8.63 3.53 7.81
N CYS A 20 -9.31 3.02 8.85
CA CYS A 20 -10.47 2.12 8.64
C CYS A 20 -11.64 2.78 7.90
N ASN A 21 -11.73 4.10 7.88
CA ASN A 21 -12.72 4.83 7.10
C ASN A 21 -12.50 4.65 5.59
N SER A 22 -11.27 4.43 5.12
CA SER A 22 -10.96 4.21 3.70
C SER A 22 -11.57 2.92 3.15
N LEU A 23 -11.87 1.94 4.02
CA LEU A 23 -12.56 0.70 3.63
C LEU A 23 -13.95 0.91 3.04
N ARG A 24 -14.54 2.11 3.23
CA ARG A 24 -15.86 2.50 2.70
C ARG A 24 -15.75 3.47 1.51
N CYS A 25 -14.54 3.82 1.11
CA CYS A 25 -14.28 4.69 -0.03
C CYS A 25 -14.21 3.88 -1.33
N GLY A 26 -14.44 4.56 -2.46
CA GLY A 26 -14.25 4.00 -3.80
C GLY A 26 -12.87 4.31 -4.37
N LEU A 27 -12.54 3.67 -5.49
CA LEU A 27 -11.37 4.03 -6.30
C LEU A 27 -11.55 5.46 -6.85
N VAL A 28 -10.53 6.30 -6.73
CA VAL A 28 -10.56 7.71 -7.16
C VAL A 28 -9.30 8.09 -7.91
N PHE A 29 -9.39 9.13 -8.75
CA PHE A 29 -8.25 9.67 -9.50
C PHE A 29 -7.46 8.58 -10.24
N ASP A 30 -6.18 8.45 -9.88
CA ASP A 30 -5.21 7.53 -10.42
C ASP A 30 -5.60 6.06 -10.22
N ASP A 31 -6.33 5.71 -9.14
CA ASP A 31 -6.76 4.31 -8.93
C ASP A 31 -7.60 3.78 -10.10
N ILE A 32 -8.39 4.66 -10.74
CA ILE A 32 -9.22 4.28 -11.88
C ILE A 32 -8.33 3.81 -13.03
N ALA A 33 -7.32 4.59 -13.40
CA ALA A 33 -6.41 4.22 -14.48
C ALA A 33 -5.51 3.03 -14.10
N ALA A 34 -5.06 2.94 -12.84
CA ALA A 34 -4.13 1.90 -12.39
C ALA A 34 -4.79 0.54 -12.15
N ILE A 35 -6.08 0.53 -11.77
CA ILE A 35 -6.80 -0.67 -11.34
C ILE A 35 -8.00 -0.94 -12.26
N SER A 36 -8.95 0.00 -12.33
CA SER A 36 -10.19 -0.20 -13.10
C SER A 36 -9.90 -0.36 -14.60
N ASP A 37 -9.05 0.49 -15.19
CA ASP A 37 -8.86 0.51 -16.64
C ASP A 37 -7.65 -0.31 -17.09
N ASN A 38 -6.76 -0.65 -16.15
CA ASN A 38 -5.53 -1.36 -16.42
C ASN A 38 -5.79 -2.81 -16.85
N ARG A 39 -5.47 -3.13 -18.10
CA ARG A 39 -5.64 -4.49 -18.64
C ARG A 39 -4.65 -5.48 -18.07
N ASP A 40 -3.51 -5.04 -17.57
CA ASP A 40 -2.45 -5.93 -17.08
C ASP A 40 -2.83 -6.65 -15.79
N ILE A 41 -3.79 -6.11 -15.03
CA ILE A 41 -4.29 -6.78 -13.82
C ILE A 41 -5.33 -7.87 -14.12
N ARG A 42 -5.76 -8.01 -15.39
CA ARG A 42 -6.81 -8.96 -15.78
C ARG A 42 -6.25 -10.36 -15.98
N PRO A 43 -6.97 -11.43 -15.61
CA PRO A 43 -6.46 -12.81 -15.67
C PRO A 43 -6.16 -13.28 -17.11
N TYR A 44 -6.88 -12.75 -18.09
CA TYR A 44 -6.70 -13.10 -19.52
C TYR A 44 -5.51 -12.39 -20.17
N THR A 45 -4.96 -11.34 -19.56
CA THR A 45 -3.80 -10.63 -20.09
C THR A 45 -2.51 -11.38 -19.72
N PRO A 46 -1.57 -11.62 -20.64
CA PRO A 46 -0.30 -12.28 -20.30
C PRO A 46 0.43 -11.57 -19.16
N MET A 47 0.90 -12.33 -18.15
CA MET A 47 1.58 -11.75 -16.98
C MET A 47 2.87 -11.01 -17.36
N ILE A 48 3.54 -11.43 -18.45
CA ILE A 48 4.76 -10.79 -18.95
C ILE A 48 4.55 -9.31 -19.28
N ASN A 49 3.33 -8.90 -19.62
CA ASN A 49 2.99 -7.51 -19.94
C ASN A 49 3.27 -6.57 -18.77
N ILE A 50 3.09 -7.03 -17.52
CA ILE A 50 3.40 -6.26 -16.30
C ILE A 50 4.86 -5.76 -16.28
N PHE A 51 5.77 -6.51 -16.90
CA PHE A 51 7.19 -6.18 -16.97
C PHE A 51 7.58 -5.41 -18.24
N GLN A 52 6.64 -5.20 -19.16
CA GLN A 52 6.85 -4.54 -20.45
C GLN A 52 6.07 -3.22 -20.59
N ASN A 53 5.06 -3.02 -19.76
CA ASN A 53 4.19 -1.87 -19.74
C ASN A 53 4.54 -0.93 -18.57
N ASP A 54 4.09 0.31 -18.67
CA ASP A 54 4.10 1.24 -17.55
C ASP A 54 2.98 0.90 -16.55
N PHE A 55 2.98 1.63 -15.44
CA PHE A 55 2.04 1.49 -14.33
C PHE A 55 0.56 1.49 -14.75
N TRP A 56 0.23 2.14 -15.86
CA TRP A 56 -1.14 2.30 -16.37
C TRP A 56 -1.52 1.25 -17.42
N GLY A 57 -0.60 0.33 -17.75
CA GLY A 57 -0.82 -0.72 -18.75
C GLY A 57 -0.50 -0.31 -20.18
N THR A 58 0.25 0.78 -20.38
CA THR A 58 0.71 1.20 -21.72
C THR A 58 2.12 0.64 -21.98
N PRO A 59 2.38 -0.02 -23.13
CA PRO A 59 3.72 -0.50 -23.45
C PRO A 59 4.80 0.58 -23.37
N LEU A 60 5.87 0.31 -22.61
CA LEU A 60 6.94 1.27 -22.32
C LEU A 60 7.64 1.82 -23.57
N ARG A 61 7.55 1.11 -24.70
CA ARG A 61 8.17 1.52 -25.97
C ARG A 61 7.35 2.59 -26.72
N LYS A 62 6.06 2.75 -26.41
CA LYS A 62 5.20 3.74 -27.08
C LYS A 62 5.53 5.16 -26.63
N GLU A 63 5.46 6.12 -27.54
CA GLU A 63 5.79 7.53 -27.26
C GLU A 63 4.88 8.15 -26.20
N HIS A 64 3.58 7.83 -26.20
CA HIS A 64 2.60 8.32 -25.23
C HIS A 64 2.58 7.55 -23.90
N SER A 65 3.50 6.60 -23.68
CA SER A 65 3.64 5.97 -22.37
C SER A 65 4.17 6.98 -21.36
N HIS A 66 3.64 6.96 -20.14
CA HIS A 66 4.13 7.79 -19.04
C HIS A 66 5.53 7.36 -18.54
N LYS A 67 6.03 6.22 -19.02
CA LYS A 67 7.33 5.61 -18.63
C LYS A 67 7.45 5.30 -17.14
N SER A 68 6.35 5.35 -16.39
CA SER A 68 6.30 5.04 -14.96
C SER A 68 6.40 3.53 -14.75
N TYR A 69 7.60 3.01 -14.54
CA TYR A 69 7.83 1.58 -14.38
C TYR A 69 7.63 1.12 -12.92
N ARG A 70 6.54 0.40 -12.65
CA ARG A 70 6.14 -0.08 -11.30
C ARG A 70 5.60 -1.53 -11.34
N PRO A 71 6.36 -2.50 -11.86
CA PRO A 71 5.85 -3.85 -12.16
C PRO A 71 5.37 -4.58 -10.90
N LEU A 72 6.03 -4.40 -9.76
CA LEU A 72 5.65 -5.07 -8.51
C LEU A 72 4.32 -4.54 -7.95
N THR A 73 4.04 -3.24 -8.12
CA THR A 73 2.76 -2.64 -7.73
C THR A 73 1.62 -3.13 -8.63
N VAL A 74 1.85 -3.18 -9.95
CA VAL A 74 0.83 -3.73 -10.86
C VAL A 74 0.61 -5.24 -10.61
N LEU A 75 1.67 -5.97 -10.25
CA LEU A 75 1.56 -7.36 -9.85
C LEU A 75 0.74 -7.52 -8.56
N SER A 76 0.94 -6.68 -7.54
CA SER A 76 0.11 -6.71 -6.33
C SER A 76 -1.36 -6.39 -6.65
N PHE A 77 -1.64 -5.45 -7.55
CA PHE A 77 -3.01 -5.17 -8.00
C PHE A 77 -3.65 -6.34 -8.75
N ARG A 78 -2.87 -7.08 -9.55
CA ARG A 78 -3.33 -8.31 -10.21
C ARG A 78 -3.67 -9.42 -9.21
N LEU A 79 -2.84 -9.59 -8.18
CA LEU A 79 -3.11 -10.54 -7.11
C LEU A 79 -4.35 -10.13 -6.31
N ASN A 80 -4.51 -8.83 -6.02
CA ASN A 80 -5.73 -8.30 -5.41
C ASN A 80 -6.98 -8.61 -6.24
N TYR A 81 -6.91 -8.33 -7.54
CA TYR A 81 -8.01 -8.59 -8.46
C TYR A 81 -8.39 -10.07 -8.48
N ALA A 82 -7.42 -10.98 -8.39
CA ALA A 82 -7.69 -12.41 -8.34
C ALA A 82 -8.50 -12.84 -7.11
N VAL A 83 -8.44 -12.08 -6.00
CA VAL A 83 -9.15 -12.39 -4.76
C VAL A 83 -10.46 -11.61 -4.63
N HIS A 84 -10.48 -10.32 -4.96
CA HIS A 84 -11.60 -9.41 -4.70
C HIS A 84 -12.15 -8.70 -5.94
N GLY A 85 -11.62 -8.97 -7.13
CA GLY A 85 -12.00 -8.26 -8.36
C GLY A 85 -11.73 -6.77 -8.25
N LEU A 86 -12.71 -5.94 -8.65
CA LEU A 86 -12.63 -4.47 -8.58
C LEU A 86 -13.19 -3.89 -7.28
N GLU A 87 -13.47 -4.71 -6.27
CA GLU A 87 -14.04 -4.22 -5.00
C GLU A 87 -13.01 -3.37 -4.23
N PRO A 88 -13.22 -2.04 -4.07
CA PRO A 88 -12.21 -1.13 -3.53
C PRO A 88 -11.76 -1.49 -2.11
N MET A 89 -12.68 -2.03 -1.30
CA MET A 89 -12.42 -2.45 0.06
C MET A 89 -11.21 -3.40 0.18
N GLY A 90 -11.04 -4.32 -0.78
CA GLY A 90 -9.92 -5.26 -0.78
C GLY A 90 -8.55 -4.59 -1.00
N TYR A 91 -8.52 -3.53 -1.79
CA TYR A 91 -7.32 -2.72 -2.04
C TYR A 91 -6.94 -1.91 -0.81
N HIS A 92 -7.89 -1.19 -0.23
CA HIS A 92 -7.68 -0.42 0.99
C HIS A 92 -7.29 -1.31 2.18
N LEU A 93 -7.91 -2.47 2.34
CA LEU A 93 -7.55 -3.40 3.42
C LEU A 93 -6.08 -3.85 3.33
N ILE A 94 -5.62 -4.19 2.13
CA ILE A 94 -4.24 -4.62 1.92
C ILE A 94 -3.26 -3.47 2.15
N ASN A 95 -3.60 -2.26 1.72
CA ASN A 95 -2.82 -1.07 2.04
C ASN A 95 -2.70 -0.82 3.55
N ILE A 96 -3.80 -0.93 4.31
CA ILE A 96 -3.78 -0.78 5.78
C ILE A 96 -2.88 -1.83 6.43
N VAL A 97 -2.95 -3.09 5.98
CA VAL A 97 -2.10 -4.18 6.49
C VAL A 97 -0.63 -3.94 6.16
N LEU A 98 -0.32 -3.53 4.93
CA LEU A 98 1.04 -3.21 4.51
C LEU A 98 1.60 -2.00 5.26
N HIS A 99 0.79 -0.96 5.47
CA HIS A 99 1.19 0.22 6.25
C HIS A 99 1.46 -0.15 7.71
N ALA A 100 0.61 -0.95 8.33
CA ALA A 100 0.86 -1.47 9.67
C ALA A 100 2.19 -2.23 9.69
N PHE A 101 2.44 -3.13 8.74
CA PHE A 101 3.70 -3.87 8.64
C PHE A 101 4.92 -2.94 8.49
N VAL A 102 4.85 -1.93 7.61
CA VAL A 102 5.92 -0.93 7.42
C VAL A 102 6.16 -0.14 8.71
N CYS A 103 5.10 0.28 9.42
CA CYS A 103 5.23 0.96 10.71
C CYS A 103 5.95 0.09 11.76
N HIS A 104 5.73 -1.23 11.76
CA HIS A 104 6.47 -2.16 12.63
C HIS A 104 7.94 -2.28 12.25
N LEU A 105 8.24 -2.33 10.95
CA LEU A 105 9.62 -2.33 10.46
C LEU A 105 10.33 -1.04 10.83
N PHE A 106 9.64 0.10 10.69
CA PHE A 106 10.17 1.40 11.08
C PHE A 106 10.39 1.49 12.60
N TYR A 107 9.47 0.98 13.41
CA TYR A 107 9.67 0.86 14.86
C TYR A 107 10.91 0.03 15.22
N LYS A 108 11.08 -1.14 14.60
CA LYS A 108 12.28 -1.96 14.79
C LYS A 108 13.55 -1.23 14.35
N LEU A 109 13.48 -0.48 13.25
CA LEU A 109 14.59 0.34 12.80
C LEU A 109 14.95 1.42 13.82
N CYS A 110 13.96 2.13 14.37
CA CYS A 110 14.17 3.16 15.39
C CYS A 110 14.81 2.60 16.67
N LEU A 111 14.48 1.37 17.07
CA LEU A 111 15.08 0.73 18.25
C LEU A 111 16.60 0.54 18.15
N HIS A 112 17.18 0.58 16.95
CA HIS A 112 18.64 0.55 16.78
C HIS A 112 19.31 1.88 17.15
N PHE A 113 18.55 2.99 17.22
CA PHE A 113 19.10 4.34 17.39
C PHE A 113 18.49 5.11 18.57
N LEU A 114 17.30 4.71 19.04
CA LEU A 114 16.50 5.46 20.01
C LEU A 114 16.04 4.57 21.17
N SER A 115 15.61 5.21 22.27
CA SER A 115 14.94 4.52 23.37
C SER A 115 13.61 3.89 22.91
N GLY A 116 13.07 2.93 23.67
CA GLY A 116 11.78 2.29 23.35
C GLY A 116 10.63 3.29 23.19
N SER A 117 10.52 4.25 24.11
CA SER A 117 9.49 5.30 24.06
C SER A 117 9.69 6.25 22.87
N SER A 118 10.92 6.69 22.60
CA SER A 118 11.22 7.55 21.45
C SER A 118 10.98 6.84 20.11
N SER A 119 11.27 5.55 20.04
CA SER A 119 11.00 4.70 18.86
C SER A 119 9.50 4.57 18.61
N LEU A 120 8.71 4.36 19.68
CA LEU A 120 7.26 4.31 19.59
C LEU A 120 6.69 5.64 19.10
N VAL A 121 7.10 6.77 19.71
CA VAL A 121 6.62 8.10 19.29
C VAL A 121 6.96 8.38 17.83
N SER A 122 8.19 8.08 17.41
CA SER A 122 8.61 8.26 16.01
C SER A 122 7.76 7.43 15.04
N SER A 123 7.46 6.19 15.42
CA SER A 123 6.67 5.27 14.59
C SER A 123 5.19 5.62 14.58
N ALA A 124 4.65 6.10 15.70
CA ALA A 124 3.29 6.60 15.79
C ALA A 124 3.11 7.85 14.93
N LEU A 125 4.08 8.78 14.97
CA LEU A 125 4.09 9.94 14.08
C LEU A 125 4.13 9.52 12.61
N PHE A 126 5.01 8.57 12.25
CA PHE A 126 5.06 8.01 10.90
C PHE A 126 3.72 7.36 10.50
N ALA A 127 3.08 6.59 11.39
CA ALA A 127 1.82 5.91 11.10
C ALA A 127 0.69 6.87 10.71
N VAL A 128 0.59 8.01 11.40
CA VAL A 128 -0.53 8.96 11.25
C VAL A 128 -0.23 10.13 10.33
N HIS A 129 1.01 10.24 9.81
CA HIS A 129 1.41 11.41 9.05
C HIS A 129 0.63 11.49 7.72
N PRO A 130 -0.07 12.61 7.42
CA PRO A 130 -0.93 12.73 6.24
C PRO A 130 -0.23 12.50 4.89
N VAL A 131 1.09 12.68 4.84
CA VAL A 131 1.90 12.37 3.64
C VAL A 131 1.75 10.92 3.18
N HIS A 132 1.33 10.02 4.07
CA HIS A 132 1.12 8.61 3.73
C HIS A 132 -0.29 8.30 3.25
N THR A 133 -1.24 9.24 3.33
CA THR A 133 -2.63 9.00 2.93
C THR A 133 -2.76 8.69 1.43
N ASP A 134 -1.95 9.29 0.57
CA ASP A 134 -1.93 8.96 -0.87
C ASP A 134 -1.48 7.50 -1.14
N ALA A 135 -0.78 6.87 -0.20
CA ALA A 135 -0.28 5.52 -0.34
C ALA A 135 -1.13 4.46 0.39
N VAL A 136 -2.12 4.87 1.21
CA VAL A 136 -2.87 3.99 2.12
C VAL A 136 -4.38 4.08 1.90
#